data_AF-A0A7C7JD12-F1
#
_entry.id   AF-A0A7C7JD12-F1
#
_cell.length_a   1.000
_cell.length_b   1.000
_cell.length_c   1.000
_cell.angle_alpha   90.00
_cell.angle_beta   90.00
_cell.angle_gamma   90.00
#
_symmetry.space_group_name_H-M   'P 1'
#
loop_
_entity.id
_entity.type
_entity.pdbx_description
1 polymer ?
#
loop_
_entity_poly.entity_id
_entity_poly.type
_entity_poly.pdbx_seq_one_letter_code
_entity_poly.pdbx_strand_id
1 'polypeptide(L)'
;MKSLILLLSLLLATNAWAEARGLECKSDSSSVGKVNFEEVHDTYWYRIDFDKGRVLYNSSKQNFLTKLEDLIGDKLRGDTSILYWRENKSIEVRLDRQTLIMTKKKLSYKCSAMTVDQVVRKRDTYFKEALKKNKI
;
A
#
# COMPACT_ATOMS: atom_id res chain seq x y z
N MET A 1 -40.95 22.48 -4.10
CA MET A 1 -40.63 21.16 -3.50
C MET A 1 -39.84 20.22 -4.41
N LYS A 2 -40.13 20.10 -5.72
CA LYS A 2 -39.37 19.19 -6.62
C LYS A 2 -37.87 19.51 -6.73
N SER A 3 -37.48 20.78 -6.71
CA SER A 3 -36.07 21.20 -6.77
C SER A 3 -35.26 20.82 -5.52
N LEU A 4 -35.88 20.85 -4.33
CA LEU A 4 -35.21 20.51 -3.07
C LEU A 4 -34.85 19.01 -2.98
N ILE A 5 -35.70 18.15 -3.54
CA ILE A 5 -35.49 16.69 -3.58
C ILE A 5 -34.36 16.33 -4.54
N LEU A 6 -34.24 17.04 -5.68
CA LEU A 6 -33.13 16.90 -6.62
C LEU A 6 -31.79 17.35 -6.03
N LEU A 7 -31.78 18.43 -5.24
CA LEU A 7 -30.58 18.88 -4.53
C LEU A 7 -30.13 17.89 -3.45
N LEU A 8 -31.05 17.30 -2.69
CA LEU A 8 -30.72 16.26 -1.69
C LEU A 8 -30.14 14.98 -2.31
N SER A 9 -30.63 14.58 -3.48
CA SER A 9 -30.13 13.40 -4.19
C SER A 9 -28.77 13.62 -4.87
N LEU A 10 -28.44 14.86 -5.27
CA LEU A 10 -27.08 15.23 -5.67
C LEU A 10 -26.09 15.28 -4.50
N LEU A 11 -26.53 15.72 -3.31
CA LEU A 11 -25.69 15.78 -2.11
C LEU A 11 -25.32 14.40 -1.57
N LEU A 12 -26.23 13.41 -1.66
CA LEU A 12 -25.98 12.04 -1.24
C LEU A 12 -24.94 11.29 -2.10
N ALA A 13 -24.66 11.76 -3.32
CA ALA A 13 -23.64 11.17 -4.19
C ALA A 13 -22.21 11.63 -3.88
N THR A 14 -22.03 12.59 -2.96
CA THR A 14 -20.68 13.12 -2.61
C THR A 14 -20.06 12.44 -1.39
N ASN A 15 -20.78 11.53 -0.74
CA ASN A 15 -20.25 10.70 0.34
C ASN A 15 -19.61 9.42 -0.22
N ALA A 16 -18.73 9.55 -1.20
CA ALA A 16 -17.71 8.53 -1.41
C ALA A 16 -16.73 8.66 -0.25
N TRP A 17 -17.09 8.14 0.92
CA TRP A 17 -16.18 8.02 2.07
C TRP A 17 -14.87 7.45 1.52
N ALA A 18 -13.76 8.18 1.63
CA ALA A 18 -12.53 7.62 1.11
C ALA A 18 -12.07 6.54 2.06
N GLU A 19 -12.42 5.32 1.67
CA GLU A 19 -12.06 4.12 2.37
C GLU A 19 -10.54 3.94 2.30
N ALA A 20 -9.94 3.66 3.46
CA ALA A 20 -8.60 3.10 3.48
C ALA A 20 -8.57 1.83 2.60
N ARG A 21 -7.56 1.71 1.75
CA ARG A 21 -7.38 0.56 0.86
C ARG A 21 -6.10 -0.19 1.15
N GLY A 22 -6.09 -1.48 0.84
CA GLY A 22 -4.90 -2.31 0.80
C GLY A 22 -4.26 -2.30 -0.58
N LEU A 23 -2.93 -2.30 -0.63
CA LEU A 23 -2.15 -2.58 -1.84
C LEU A 23 -1.23 -3.77 -1.61
N GLU A 24 -1.23 -4.71 -2.55
CA GLU A 24 -0.23 -5.77 -2.70
C GLU A 24 0.59 -5.48 -3.95
N CYS A 25 1.89 -5.20 -3.82
CA CYS A 25 2.77 -4.78 -4.91
C CYS A 25 3.88 -5.81 -5.13
N LYS A 26 3.93 -6.45 -6.30
CA LYS A 26 4.87 -7.53 -6.63
C LYS A 26 5.89 -7.07 -7.66
N SER A 27 7.14 -7.52 -7.55
CA SER A 27 8.13 -7.27 -8.59
C SER A 27 7.76 -8.05 -9.85
N ASP A 28 7.83 -7.42 -11.02
CA ASP A 28 7.78 -8.19 -12.26
C ASP A 28 9.05 -9.04 -12.34
N SER A 29 8.87 -10.36 -12.43
CA SER A 29 9.92 -11.39 -12.42
C SER A 29 10.97 -11.23 -13.52
N SER A 30 10.74 -10.35 -14.50
CA SER A 30 11.68 -10.00 -15.58
C SER A 30 12.77 -8.99 -15.18
N SER A 31 12.68 -8.37 -14.00
CA SER A 31 13.65 -7.36 -13.51
C SER A 31 14.67 -7.90 -12.51
N VAL A 32 14.70 -9.22 -12.30
CA VAL A 32 15.65 -9.92 -11.41
C VAL A 32 17.02 -10.01 -12.08
N GLY A 33 17.66 -8.86 -12.33
CA GLY A 33 19.11 -8.81 -12.24
C GLY A 33 19.45 -9.10 -10.78
N LYS A 34 20.35 -10.05 -10.51
CA LYS A 34 20.80 -10.43 -9.17
C LYS A 34 21.12 -9.16 -8.35
N VAL A 35 20.17 -8.70 -7.55
CA VAL A 35 20.41 -7.66 -6.55
C VAL A 35 21.07 -8.39 -5.39
N ASN A 36 22.31 -7.98 -5.10
CA ASN A 36 23.12 -8.56 -4.04
C ASN A 36 22.33 -8.67 -2.74
N PHE A 37 22.51 -9.83 -2.09
CA PHE A 37 22.01 -10.23 -0.78
C PHE A 37 21.88 -9.04 0.18
N GLU A 38 20.64 -8.65 0.54
CA GLU A 38 20.25 -8.22 1.90
C GLU A 38 18.77 -7.81 2.08
N GLU A 39 17.96 -7.63 1.03
CA GLU A 39 16.53 -7.26 1.21
C GLU A 39 15.57 -8.18 0.41
N VAL A 40 15.16 -9.27 1.05
CA VAL A 40 14.41 -10.43 0.50
C VAL A 40 12.89 -10.21 0.50
N HIS A 41 12.38 -9.17 -0.16
CA HIS A 41 10.92 -9.02 -0.33
C HIS A 41 10.54 -8.75 -1.78
N ASP A 42 10.09 -9.81 -2.47
CA ASP A 42 9.53 -9.77 -3.83
C ASP A 42 8.13 -9.12 -3.88
N THR A 43 7.57 -8.84 -2.70
CA THR A 43 6.22 -8.31 -2.55
C THR A 43 6.20 -7.31 -1.39
N TYR A 44 5.42 -6.25 -1.54
CA TYR A 44 5.18 -5.24 -0.52
C TYR A 44 3.67 -5.10 -0.25
N TRP A 45 3.31 -4.79 1.00
CA TRP A 45 1.91 -4.66 1.43
C TRP A 45 1.70 -3.33 2.13
N TYR A 46 0.84 -2.47 1.58
CA TYR A 46 0.54 -1.15 2.14
C TYR A 46 -0.92 -1.01 2.50
N ARG A 47 -1.21 -0.19 3.51
CA ARG A 47 -2.54 0.40 3.75
C ARG A 47 -2.46 1.89 3.42
N ILE A 48 -3.32 2.35 2.54
CA ILE A 48 -3.37 3.74 2.10
C ILE A 48 -4.69 4.35 2.52
N ASP A 49 -4.62 5.42 3.30
CA ASP A 49 -5.77 6.26 3.68
C ASP A 49 -5.61 7.61 2.97
N PHE A 50 -6.39 7.80 1.91
CA PHE A 50 -6.33 8.99 1.07
C PHE A 50 -6.85 10.24 1.79
N ASP A 51 -7.91 10.09 2.59
CA ASP A 51 -8.51 11.20 3.35
C ASP A 51 -7.55 11.73 4.41
N LYS A 52 -6.87 10.82 5.10
CA LYS A 52 -5.91 11.20 6.15
C LYS A 52 -4.53 11.50 5.59
N GLY A 53 -4.30 11.28 4.29
CA GLY A 53 -3.00 11.47 3.66
C GLY A 53 -1.92 10.59 4.28
N ARG A 54 -2.23 9.33 4.60
CA ARG A 54 -1.33 8.40 5.29
C ARG A 54 -1.12 7.11 4.53
N VAL A 55 0.13 6.63 4.53
CA VAL A 55 0.49 5.26 4.13
C VAL A 55 1.11 4.56 5.32
N LEU A 56 0.54 3.41 5.66
CA LEU A 56 1.05 2.55 6.70
C LEU A 56 1.63 1.29 6.03
N TYR A 57 2.94 1.11 6.18
CA TYR A 57 3.54 -0.21 6.07
C TYR A 57 3.00 -1.01 7.25
N ASN A 58 2.13 -1.98 7.00
CA ASN A 58 1.30 -2.53 8.07
C ASN A 58 2.18 -3.28 9.08
N SER A 59 2.31 -2.79 10.32
CA SER A 59 2.75 -3.59 11.46
C SER A 59 1.68 -4.65 11.77
N SER A 60 2.09 -5.90 11.90
CA SER A 60 1.21 -6.91 12.50
C SER A 60 1.35 -6.79 14.01
N LYS A 61 0.30 -7.16 14.75
CA LYS A 61 0.38 -7.35 16.22
C LYS A 61 1.32 -8.51 16.62
N GLN A 62 1.90 -9.21 15.64
CA GLN A 62 2.85 -10.29 15.84
C GLN A 62 4.26 -9.73 16.07
N ASN A 63 4.86 -10.07 17.21
CA ASN A 63 6.15 -9.53 17.70
C ASN A 63 7.35 -9.71 16.75
N PHE A 64 7.28 -10.59 15.74
CA PHE A 64 8.34 -10.74 14.75
C PHE A 64 8.15 -9.79 13.55
N LEU A 65 6.91 -9.35 13.28
CA LEU A 65 6.57 -8.36 12.26
C LEU A 65 6.59 -6.93 12.83
N THR A 66 6.57 -6.74 14.15
CA THR A 66 6.80 -5.42 14.75
C THR A 66 8.22 -4.90 14.52
N LYS A 67 9.19 -5.78 14.20
CA LYS A 67 10.52 -5.40 13.70
C LYS A 67 10.50 -4.87 12.26
N LEU A 68 9.46 -5.20 11.49
CA LEU A 68 9.13 -4.45 10.28
C LEU A 68 8.38 -3.21 10.77
N GLU A 69 9.14 -2.28 11.35
CA GLU A 69 8.63 -1.04 11.92
C GLU A 69 7.60 -0.43 10.96
N ASP A 70 6.51 0.14 11.50
CA ASP A 70 5.56 0.92 10.71
C ASP A 70 6.35 2.04 10.01
N LEU A 71 6.77 1.81 8.77
CA LEU A 71 7.48 2.80 7.98
C LEU A 71 6.47 3.68 7.29
N ILE A 72 6.15 4.68 8.09
CA ILE A 72 5.29 5.82 7.92
C ILE A 72 5.66 6.62 6.68
N GLY A 73 4.73 6.65 5.73
CA GLY A 73 4.52 7.82 4.89
C GLY A 73 3.46 8.71 5.54
N ASP A 74 3.86 9.58 6.48
CA ASP A 74 2.98 10.65 6.94
C ASP A 74 3.04 11.79 5.92
N LYS A 75 1.86 12.27 5.49
CA LYS A 75 1.69 13.30 4.46
C LYS A 75 2.00 12.78 3.06
N LEU A 76 1.13 11.89 2.56
CA LEU A 76 0.99 11.61 1.14
C LEU A 76 1.06 12.92 0.35
N ARG A 77 1.99 12.97 -0.62
CA ARG A 77 2.12 14.08 -1.55
C ARG A 77 1.78 13.61 -2.96
N GLY A 78 1.39 14.53 -3.82
CA GLY A 78 1.01 14.24 -5.20
C GLY A 78 -0.44 14.60 -5.47
N ASP A 79 -1.00 14.05 -6.54
CA ASP A 79 -2.30 14.43 -7.07
C ASP A 79 -3.22 13.21 -7.33
N THR A 80 -4.23 13.40 -8.18
CA THR A 80 -5.18 12.36 -8.56
C THR A 80 -4.56 11.26 -9.43
N SER A 81 -3.40 11.51 -10.04
CA SER A 81 -2.69 10.60 -10.94
C SER A 81 -1.52 9.90 -10.27
N ILE A 82 -0.73 10.61 -9.46
CA ILE A 82 0.51 10.08 -8.86
C ILE A 82 0.57 10.40 -7.37
N LEU A 83 0.89 9.39 -6.56
CA LEU A 83 1.20 9.53 -5.14
C LEU A 83 2.69 9.31 -4.86
N TYR A 84 3.17 9.97 -3.82
CA TYR A 84 4.49 9.72 -3.26
C TYR A 84 4.46 9.64 -1.73
N TRP A 85 5.31 8.77 -1.19
CA TRP A 85 5.63 8.72 0.24
C TRP A 85 7.09 8.33 0.46
N ARG A 86 7.57 8.42 1.70
CA ARG A 86 8.90 7.96 2.10
C ARG A 86 8.81 6.84 3.11
N GLU A 87 9.55 5.76 2.90
CA GLU A 87 9.81 4.75 3.92
C GLU A 87 11.15 5.05 4.61
N ASN A 88 11.30 4.72 5.90
CA ASN A 88 12.54 4.97 6.65
C ASN A 88 13.05 6.41 6.53
N LYS A 89 12.15 7.38 6.27
CA LYS A 89 12.45 8.79 5.95
C LYS A 89 13.38 9.02 4.75
N SER A 90 13.80 7.97 4.03
CA SER A 90 14.91 8.01 3.05
C SER A 90 14.57 7.38 1.71
N ILE A 91 13.68 6.37 1.68
CA ILE A 91 13.33 5.66 0.45
C ILE A 91 12.05 6.28 -0.11
N GLU A 92 12.16 6.99 -1.23
CA GLU A 92 10.98 7.49 -1.93
C GLU A 92 10.26 6.36 -2.68
N VAL A 93 8.95 6.34 -2.52
CA VAL A 93 8.05 5.46 -3.24
C VAL A 93 7.09 6.31 -4.05
N ARG A 94 6.94 5.98 -5.34
CA ARG A 94 5.99 6.58 -6.27
C ARG A 94 4.93 5.55 -6.62
N LEU A 95 3.65 5.91 -6.63
CA LEU A 95 2.57 5.09 -7.13
C LEU A 95 1.79 5.84 -8.20
N ASP A 96 1.72 5.25 -9.40
CA ASP A 96 0.78 5.66 -10.41
C ASP A 96 -0.61 5.07 -10.10
N ARG A 97 -1.59 5.93 -9.84
CA ARG A 97 -2.92 5.53 -9.35
C ARG A 97 -3.78 4.90 -10.44
N GLN A 98 -3.52 5.21 -11.70
CA GLN A 98 -4.29 4.69 -12.83
C GLN A 98 -3.79 3.29 -13.23
N THR A 99 -2.48 3.15 -13.35
CA THR A 99 -1.84 1.90 -13.78
C THR A 99 -1.55 0.94 -12.63
N LEU A 100 -1.60 1.43 -11.38
CA LEU A 100 -1.16 0.74 -10.18
C LEU A 100 0.28 0.20 -10.30
N ILE A 101 1.16 1.00 -10.90
CA ILE A 101 2.59 0.73 -10.94
C ILE A 101 3.26 1.52 -9.83
N MET A 102 3.91 0.81 -8.91
CA MET A 102 4.74 1.39 -7.86
C MET A 102 6.20 1.36 -8.27
N THR A 103 6.92 2.46 -8.07
CA THR A 103 8.37 2.54 -8.24
C THR A 103 9.04 2.80 -6.89
N LYS A 104 10.01 1.98 -6.54
CA LYS A 104 10.80 2.06 -5.29
C LYS A 104 12.23 1.63 -5.59
N LYS A 105 13.23 2.39 -5.12
CA LYS A 105 14.67 2.10 -5.37
C LYS A 105 15.01 1.78 -6.84
N LYS A 106 14.40 2.51 -7.80
CA LYS A 106 14.52 2.31 -9.26
C LYS A 106 13.94 0.98 -9.80
N LEU A 107 13.23 0.21 -8.97
CA LEU A 107 12.52 -1.00 -9.36
C LEU A 107 11.02 -0.72 -9.47
N SER A 108 10.37 -1.41 -10.41
CA SER A 108 8.93 -1.31 -10.67
C SER A 108 8.19 -2.53 -10.15
N TYR A 109 7.03 -2.30 -9.56
CA TYR A 109 6.19 -3.31 -8.95
C TYR A 109 4.75 -3.14 -9.42
N LYS A 110 4.12 -4.22 -9.86
CA LYS A 110 2.70 -4.22 -10.19
C LYS A 110 1.88 -4.37 -8.91
N CYS A 111 1.03 -3.38 -8.64
CA CYS A 111 0.16 -3.38 -7.48
C CYS A 111 -1.26 -3.82 -7.82
N SER A 112 -1.92 -4.43 -6.84
CA SER A 112 -3.35 -4.75 -6.84
C SER A 112 -4.01 -4.12 -5.63
N ALA A 113 -5.11 -3.40 -5.86
CA ALA A 113 -5.92 -2.82 -4.79
C ALA A 113 -6.90 -3.84 -4.21
N MET A 114 -7.09 -3.79 -2.90
CA MET A 114 -8.00 -4.67 -2.15
C MET A 114 -8.49 -4.00 -0.87
N THR A 115 -9.34 -4.67 -0.09
CA THR A 115 -9.74 -4.15 1.23
C THR A 115 -8.57 -4.22 2.22
N VAL A 116 -8.62 -3.40 3.27
CA VAL A 116 -7.63 -3.44 4.35
C VAL A 116 -7.54 -4.84 4.97
N ASP A 117 -8.67 -5.52 5.19
CA ASP A 117 -8.68 -6.87 5.76
C ASP A 117 -8.00 -7.90 4.84
N GLN A 118 -8.22 -7.81 3.54
CA GLN A 118 -7.59 -8.71 2.57
C GLN A 118 -6.07 -8.53 2.56
N VAL A 119 -5.58 -7.29 2.58
CA VAL A 119 -4.13 -7.03 2.55
C VAL A 119 -3.43 -7.51 3.82
N VAL A 120 -4.09 -7.37 4.98
CA VAL A 120 -3.62 -7.85 6.29
C VAL A 120 -3.48 -9.37 6.25
N ARG A 121 -4.54 -10.08 5.86
CA ARG A 121 -4.55 -11.56 5.83
C ARG A 121 -3.48 -12.12 4.90
N LYS A 122 -3.39 -11.60 3.66
CA LYS A 122 -2.40 -12.08 2.68
C LYS A 122 -0.97 -11.85 3.16
N ARG A 123 -0.69 -10.67 3.70
CA ARG A 123 0.61 -10.33 4.30
C ARG A 123 0.96 -11.32 5.42
N ASP A 124 0.04 -11.52 6.37
CA ASP A 124 0.27 -12.39 7.52
C ASP A 124 0.52 -13.83 7.10
N THR A 125 -0.25 -14.34 6.11
CA THR A 125 0.01 -15.64 5.51
C THR A 125 1.39 -15.71 4.86
N TYR A 126 1.78 -14.72 4.05
CA TYR A 126 3.09 -14.70 3.40
C TYR A 126 4.23 -14.79 4.41
N PHE A 127 4.23 -13.96 5.44
CA PHE A 127 5.31 -13.98 6.43
C PHE A 127 5.29 -15.23 7.31
N LYS A 128 4.11 -15.76 7.64
CA LYS A 128 4.00 -17.03 8.37
C LYS A 128 4.65 -18.18 7.58
N GLU A 129 4.41 -18.27 6.28
CA GLU A 129 5.05 -19.27 5.43
C GLU A 129 6.55 -19.01 5.26
N ALA A 130 6.98 -17.75 5.14
CA ALA A 130 8.39 -17.40 5.10
C ALA A 130 9.14 -17.81 6.38
N LEU A 131 8.56 -17.60 7.57
CA LEU A 131 9.15 -18.05 8.83
C LEU A 131 9.30 -19.57 8.89
N LYS A 132 8.23 -20.31 8.56
CA LYS A 132 8.27 -21.79 8.52
C LYS A 132 9.39 -22.28 7.62
N LYS A 133 9.56 -21.68 6.43
CA LYS A 133 10.58 -22.05 5.46
C LYS A 133 12.01 -21.78 5.98
N ASN A 134 12.18 -20.70 6.75
CA ASN A 134 13.48 -20.31 7.29
C ASN A 134 13.80 -20.93 8.66
N LYS A 135 12.94 -21.82 9.20
CA LYS A 135 13.12 -22.51 10.50
C LYS A 135 13.42 -21.58 11.68
N ILE A 136 12.80 -20.40 11.69
CA ILE A 136 12.81 -19.47 12.82
C ILE A 136 11.60 -19.75 13.72
#